data_AF-A0A924BWW1-F1
#
_entry.id   AF-A0A924BWW1-F1
#
_cell.length_a   1.000
_cell.length_b   1.000
_cell.length_c   1.000
_cell.angle_alpha   90.00
_cell.angle_beta   90.00
_cell.angle_gamma   90.00
#
_symmetry.space_group_name_H-M   'P 1'
#
loop_
_entity.id
_entity.type
_entity.pdbx_description
1 polymer ?
#
loop_
_entity_poly.entity_id
_entity_poly.type
_entity_poly.pdbx_seq_one_letter_code
_entity_poly.pdbx_strand_id
1 'polypeptide(L)' 'MLNGLNAVMMGGRNVLPLVEGGKGVAATNHLSSGAWALAGGVGTISAVNADSYDPTGRII' A
#
# COMPACT_ATOMS: atom_id res chain seq x y z
N MET A 1 -22.98 -2.00 -0.19
CA MET A 1 -22.01 -1.41 -1.13
C MET A 1 -22.05 0.11 -0.93
N LEU A 2 -20.92 0.81 -1.11
CA LEU A 2 -20.87 2.27 -1.01
C LEU A 2 -21.62 2.88 -2.20
N ASN A 3 -22.72 3.59 -1.93
CA ASN A 3 -23.54 4.20 -2.99
C ASN A 3 -22.77 5.32 -3.69
N GLY A 4 -22.80 5.34 -5.03
CA GLY A 4 -22.21 6.39 -5.85
C GLY A 4 -20.75 6.19 -6.25
N LEU A 5 -20.09 5.10 -5.84
CA LEU A 5 -18.76 4.75 -6.32
C LEU A 5 -18.83 3.71 -7.43
N ASN A 6 -18.31 4.07 -8.61
CA ASN A 6 -18.14 3.16 -9.73
C ASN A 6 -16.75 2.53 -9.67
N ALA A 7 -16.66 1.23 -9.95
CA ALA A 7 -15.37 0.57 -10.10
C ALA A 7 -14.56 1.18 -11.27
N VAL A 8 -13.25 1.20 -11.11
CA VAL A 8 -12.30 1.68 -12.12
C VAL A 8 -11.36 0.55 -12.53
N MET A 9 -10.92 0.56 -13.79
CA MET A 9 -9.93 -0.37 -14.30
C MET A 9 -8.52 0.12 -13.95
N MET A 10 -7.79 -0.65 -13.15
CA MET A 10 -6.43 -0.33 -12.74
C MET A 10 -5.56 -1.59 -12.79
N GLY A 11 -4.46 -1.55 -13.54
CA GLY A 11 -3.54 -2.70 -13.65
C GLY A 11 -4.21 -4.01 -14.12
N GLY A 12 -5.27 -3.92 -14.93
CA GLY A 12 -6.04 -5.07 -15.40
C GLY A 12 -7.06 -5.63 -14.40
N ARG A 13 -7.38 -4.89 -13.33
CA ARG A 13 -8.38 -5.29 -12.31
C ARG A 13 -9.42 -4.18 -12.10
N ASN A 14 -10.66 -4.59 -11.85
CA ASN A 14 -11.72 -3.68 -11.36
C ASN A 14 -11.53 -3.46 -9.86
N VAL A 15 -11.34 -2.21 -9.45
CA VAL A 15 -11.18 -1.81 -8.04
C VAL A 15 -12.11 -0.66 -7.70
N LEU A 16 -12.46 -0.51 -6.42
CA LEU A 16 -13.08 0.71 -5.93
C LEU A 16 -12.08 1.87 -6.02
N PRO A 17 -12.53 3.09 -6.32
CA PRO A 17 -11.67 4.28 -6.40
C PRO A 17 -11.34 4.80 -4.99
N LEU A 18 -10.88 3.91 -4.11
CA LEU A 18 -10.56 4.16 -2.70
C LEU A 18 -9.11 3.77 -2.44
N VAL A 19 -8.25 4.78 -2.33
CA VAL A 19 -6.81 4.59 -2.12
C VAL A 19 -6.50 4.70 -0.64
N GLU A 20 -5.77 3.72 -0.12
CA GLU A 20 -5.20 3.78 1.23
C GLU A 20 -4.19 4.93 1.32
N GLY A 21 -4.28 5.76 2.36
CA GLY A 21 -3.33 6.85 2.59
C GLY A 21 -1.87 6.35 2.66
N GLY A 22 -0.94 7.18 2.18
CA GLY A 22 0.48 6.83 2.08
C GLY A 22 1.09 6.39 3.42
N LYS A 23 1.97 5.40 3.37
CA LYS A 23 2.65 4.85 4.54
C LYS A 23 3.96 5.58 4.84
N GLY A 24 4.30 5.68 6.13
CA GLY A 24 5.60 6.17 6.56
C GLY A 24 6.74 5.28 6.06
N VAL A 25 7.93 5.88 5.94
CA VAL A 25 9.17 5.18 5.60
C VAL A 25 9.49 4.12 6.67
N ALA A 26 9.72 2.88 6.25
CA ALA A 26 9.95 1.71 7.13
C ALA A 26 8.85 1.44 8.19
N ALA A 27 7.69 2.11 8.10
CA ALA A 27 6.67 2.08 9.15
C ALA A 27 5.66 0.92 9.00
N THR A 28 5.66 0.19 7.88
CA THR A 28 4.62 -0.82 7.61
C THR A 28 5.17 -2.16 7.15
N ASN A 29 4.46 -3.22 7.53
CA ASN A 29 4.69 -4.61 7.16
C ASN A 29 3.71 -5.10 6.06
N HIS A 30 3.13 -4.18 5.30
CA HIS A 30 2.20 -4.42 4.18
C HIS A 30 0.87 -5.12 4.51
N LEU A 31 0.62 -5.56 5.75
CA LEU A 31 -0.62 -6.28 6.12
C LEU A 31 -1.87 -5.44 5.89
N SER A 32 -1.85 -4.17 6.31
CA SER A 32 -2.99 -3.25 6.11
C SER A 32 -3.30 -3.04 4.63
N SER A 33 -2.28 -2.86 3.80
CA SER A 33 -2.41 -2.67 2.36
C SER A 33 -2.97 -3.90 1.65
N GLY A 34 -2.55 -5.10 2.07
CA GLY A 34 -3.11 -6.35 1.57
C GLY A 34 -4.59 -6.54 1.94
N ALA A 35 -4.94 -6.29 3.21
CA ALA A 35 -6.33 -6.35 3.67
C ALA A 35 -7.22 -5.32 2.95
N TRP A 36 -6.71 -4.11 2.70
CA TRP A 36 -7.41 -3.07 1.95
C TRP A 36 -7.65 -3.45 0.50
N ALA A 37 -6.63 -4.02 -0.16
CA ALA A 37 -6.76 -4.53 -1.52
C ALA A 37 -7.76 -5.70 -1.62
N LEU A 38 -7.77 -6.60 -0.63
CA LEU A 38 -8.74 -7.70 -0.55
C LEU A 38 -10.19 -7.20 -0.39
N ALA A 39 -10.39 -6.08 0.33
CA ALA A 39 -11.68 -5.43 0.46
C ALA A 39 -12.12 -4.68 -0.83
N GLY A 40 -11.30 -4.67 -1.89
CA GLY A 40 -11.59 -4.05 -3.17
C GLY A 40 -11.04 -2.64 -3.35
N GLY A 41 -10.30 -2.10 -2.37
CA GLY A 41 -9.61 -0.81 -2.49
C GLY A 41 -8.23 -0.93 -3.14
N VAL A 42 -7.48 0.18 -3.15
CA VAL A 42 -6.09 0.24 -3.64
C VAL A 42 -5.17 0.47 -2.44
N GLY A 43 -4.44 -0.57 -2.03
CA GLY A 43 -3.46 -0.49 -0.94
C GLY A 43 -2.19 0.23 -1.37
N THR A 44 -1.52 0.91 -0.44
CA THR A 44 -0.25 1.63 -0.72
C THR A 44 0.88 1.10 0.14
N ILE A 45 2.07 0.96 -0.44
CA ILE A 45 3.28 0.58 0.28
C ILE A 45 4.29 1.73 0.22
N SER A 46 5.12 1.87 1.25
CA SER A 46 6.28 2.74 1.17
C SER A 46 7.40 1.99 0.45
N ALA A 47 7.81 2.51 -0.72
CA ALA A 47 8.96 1.99 -1.45
C ALA A 47 10.29 2.60 -0.97
N VAL A 48 10.23 3.51 0.00
CA VAL A 48 11.40 4.09 0.63
C VAL A 48 11.68 3.31 1.91
N ASN A 49 12.90 2.83 2.02
CA ASN A 49 13.44 2.18 3.20
C ASN A 49 14.59 3.05 3.71
N ALA A 50 14.35 3.92 4.70
CA ALA A 50 15.38 4.82 5.25
C ALA A 50 16.27 4.14 6.29
N ASP A 51 16.28 2.80 6.33
CA ASP A 51 17.25 2.09 7.14
C ASP A 51 18.65 2.53 6.69
N SER A 52 19.43 2.98 7.66
CA SER A 52 20.84 3.20 7.44
C SER A 52 21.51 1.82 7.53
N TYR A 53 22.59 1.62 6.77
CA TYR A 53 23.33 0.36 6.79
C TYR A 53 24.78 0.62 7.16
N ASP A 54 25.32 -0.23 8.02
CA ASP A 54 26.76 -0.29 8.29
C ASP A 54 27.52 -0.85 7.05
N PRO A 55 28.86 -0.76 7.01
CA PRO A 55 29.65 -1.30 5.90
C PRO A 55 29.50 -2.81 5.66
N THR A 56 28.91 -3.55 6.61
CA THR A 56 28.65 -5.00 6.50
C THR A 56 27.22 -5.31 6.05
N GLY A 57 26.40 -4.28 5.80
CA GLY A 57 25.02 -4.42 5.37
C GLY A 57 24.02 -4.68 6.50
N ARG A 58 24.39 -4.43 7.77
CA ARG A 58 23.42 -4.46 8.88
C ARG A 58 22.72 -3.12 9.04
N ILE A 59 21.43 -3.18 9.36
CA ILE A 59 20.63 -2.00 9.73
C ILE A 59 21.22 -1.34 10.98
N ILE A 60 21.38 -0.01 10.95
CA ILE A 60 21.79 0.87 12.07
C ILE A 60 20.63 1.75 12.50
#